data_AF-A0A923KYQ0-F1
#
_entry.id   AF-A0A923KYQ0-F1
#
_cell.length_a   1.000
_cell.length_b   1.000
_cell.length_c   1.000
_cell.angle_alpha   90.00
_cell.angle_beta   90.00
_cell.angle_gamma   90.00
#
_symmetry.space_group_name_H-M   'P 1'
#
loop_
_entity.id
_entity.type
_entity.pdbx_description
1 polymer ?
#
loop_
_entity_poly.entity_id
_entity_poly.type
_entity_poly.pdbx_seq_one_letter_code
_entity_poly.pdbx_strand_id
1 'polypeptide(L)'
;MTKLRWHAAQRAELAELLVDAKLLSSAAVGAATLYHFQAGEEEMVALSTDQEHVVLISLQPLSAPGRRRIDKDVTECQDEADHRQE
;
A
#
# COMPACT_ATOMS: atom_id res chain seq x y z
N MET A 1 -13.43 -1.25 -6.93
CA MET A 1 -13.54 -0.25 -5.83
C MET A 1 -12.15 0.17 -5.45
N THR A 2 -11.84 1.47 -5.55
CA THR A 2 -10.54 2.03 -5.15
C THR A 2 -10.50 2.12 -3.63
N LYS A 3 -9.44 1.60 -3.02
CA LYS A 3 -9.22 1.69 -1.57
C LYS A 3 -8.22 2.79 -1.28
N LEU A 4 -8.36 3.45 -0.15
CA LEU A 4 -7.38 4.41 0.35
C LEU A 4 -6.51 3.74 1.41
N ARG A 5 -5.21 4.06 1.40
CA ARG A 5 -4.32 3.80 2.51
C ARG A 5 -4.11 5.10 3.27
N TRP A 6 -4.04 5.01 4.59
CA TRP A 6 -3.72 6.14 5.44
C TRP A 6 -2.81 5.70 6.58
N HIS A 7 -1.94 6.60 7.03
CA HIS A 7 -1.09 6.38 8.18
C HIS A 7 -0.74 7.72 8.83
N ALA A 8 -0.38 7.66 10.11
CA ALA A 8 0.22 8.78 10.82
C ALA A 8 1.72 8.84 10.49
N ALA A 9 2.18 10.03 10.16
CA ALA A 9 3.57 10.37 9.89
C ALA A 9 3.98 11.56 10.76
N GLN A 10 5.26 11.90 10.76
CA GLN A 10 5.74 13.10 11.43
C GLN A 10 5.72 14.31 10.49
N ARG A 11 5.61 15.52 11.06
CA ARG A 11 5.69 16.76 10.27
C ARG A 11 6.99 16.88 9.48
N ALA A 12 8.10 16.38 10.02
CA ALA A 12 9.39 16.34 9.32
C ALA A 12 9.32 15.49 8.04
N GLU A 13 8.66 14.32 8.10
CA GLU A 13 8.47 13.44 6.95
C GLU A 13 7.59 14.11 5.87
N LEU A 14 6.53 14.81 6.26
CA LEU A 14 5.76 15.63 5.32
C LEU A 14 6.61 16.73 4.69
N ALA A 15 7.46 17.40 5.47
CA ALA A 15 8.34 18.43 4.93
C ALA A 15 9.28 17.84 3.89
N GLU A 16 9.90 16.69 4.16
CA GLU A 16 10.75 15.96 3.20
C GLU A 16 9.98 15.56 1.94
N LEU A 17 8.78 14.99 2.08
CA LEU A 17 7.94 14.64 0.92
C LEU A 17 7.59 15.86 0.06
N LEU A 18 7.35 17.02 0.68
CA LEU A 18 7.01 18.25 -0.03
C LEU A 18 8.18 18.90 -0.75
N VAL A 19 9.43 18.56 -0.42
CA VAL A 19 10.62 19.11 -1.12
C VAL A 19 10.64 18.69 -2.58
N ASP A 20 10.39 17.41 -2.85
CA ASP A 20 10.45 16.83 -4.19
C ASP A 20 9.07 16.70 -4.85
N ALA A 21 7.99 16.93 -4.11
CA ALA A 21 6.64 16.83 -4.62
C ALA A 21 6.19 18.06 -5.42
N LYS A 22 5.32 17.82 -6.39
CA LYS A 22 4.54 18.88 -7.03
C LYS A 22 3.29 19.16 -6.19
N LEU A 23 3.29 20.27 -5.47
CA LEU A 23 2.09 20.76 -4.78
C LEU A 23 1.01 21.14 -5.79
N LEU A 24 -0.17 20.52 -5.70
CA LEU A 24 -1.30 20.74 -6.59
C LEU A 24 -2.27 21.77 -5.99
N SER A 25 -2.57 21.62 -4.69
CA SER A 25 -3.35 22.61 -3.94
C SER A 25 -3.07 22.54 -2.45
N SER A 26 -3.43 23.60 -1.72
CA SER A 26 -3.44 23.60 -0.26
C SER A 26 -4.60 24.44 0.26
N ALA A 27 -5.10 24.07 1.44
CA ALA A 27 -6.18 24.79 2.10
C ALA A 27 -6.01 24.75 3.62
N ALA A 28 -6.20 25.90 4.27
CA ALA A 28 -6.37 25.96 5.71
C ALA A 28 -7.83 25.64 6.06
N VAL A 29 -8.04 24.64 6.92
CA VAL A 29 -9.36 24.18 7.37
C VAL A 29 -9.35 24.15 8.90
N GLY A 30 -9.88 25.21 9.52
CA GLY A 30 -9.84 25.39 10.97
C GLY A 30 -8.40 25.49 11.48
N ALA A 31 -8.02 24.60 12.41
CA ALA A 31 -6.67 24.51 12.96
C ALA A 31 -5.74 23.56 12.18
N ALA A 32 -6.18 23.08 11.01
CA ALA A 32 -5.42 22.16 10.17
C ALA A 32 -5.10 22.79 8.81
N THR A 33 -4.03 22.32 8.18
CA THR A 33 -3.69 22.59 6.78
C THR A 33 -3.74 21.29 6.00
N LEU A 34 -4.51 21.28 4.93
CA LEU A 34 -4.61 20.19 3.99
C LEU A 34 -3.71 20.48 2.78
N TYR A 35 -2.86 19.53 2.44
CA TYR A 35 -1.99 19.58 1.27
C TYR A 35 -2.42 18.50 0.30
N HIS A 36 -2.54 18.85 -0.97
CA HIS A 36 -2.76 17.91 -2.07
C HIS A 36 -1.58 18.04 -3.02
N PHE A 37 -0.84 16.95 -3.20
CA PHE A 37 0.41 16.97 -3.92
C PHE A 37 0.66 15.65 -4.64
N GLN A 38 1.54 15.72 -5.65
CA GLN A 38 2.02 14.56 -6.39
C GLN A 38 3.48 14.28 -5.99
N ALA A 39 3.75 13.10 -5.45
CA ALA A 39 5.09 12.61 -5.14
C ALA A 39 5.45 11.47 -6.12
N GLY A 40 6.28 11.75 -7.11
CA GLY A 40 6.53 10.83 -8.23
C GLY A 40 5.24 10.55 -9.03
N GLU A 41 4.86 9.28 -9.16
CA GLU A 41 3.60 8.87 -9.81
C GLU A 41 2.42 8.80 -8.83
N GLU A 42 2.66 9.03 -7.54
CA GLU A 42 1.64 8.89 -6.50
C GLU A 42 0.96 10.23 -6.18
N GLU A 43 -0.37 10.25 -6.21
CA GLU A 43 -1.18 11.36 -5.73
C GLU A 43 -1.49 11.17 -4.24
N MET A 44 -1.21 12.20 -3.44
CA MET A 44 -1.32 12.15 -1.99
C MET A 44 -2.07 13.36 -1.43
N VAL A 45 -2.72 13.14 -0.30
CA VAL A 45 -3.31 14.19 0.54
C VAL A 45 -2.71 14.09 1.94
N ALA A 46 -2.19 15.20 2.45
CA ALA A 46 -1.73 15.29 3.83
C ALA A 46 -2.60 16.24 4.63
N LEU A 47 -2.90 15.87 5.88
CA LEU A 47 -3.52 16.75 6.86
C LEU A 47 -2.55 16.99 8.00
N SER A 48 -2.10 18.24 8.14
CA SER A 48 -1.24 18.69 9.22
C SER A 48 -2.04 19.54 10.19
N THR A 49 -1.91 19.27 11.49
CA THR A 49 -2.41 20.16 12.54
C THR A 49 -1.24 20.94 13.16
N ASP A 50 -1.50 21.71 14.21
CA ASP A 50 -0.48 22.35 15.05
C ASP A 50 0.38 21.34 15.84
N GLN A 51 -0.02 20.08 15.89
CA GLN A 51 0.71 18.97 16.50
C GLN A 51 1.83 18.43 15.59
N GLU A 52 2.75 17.66 16.17
CA GLU A 52 3.88 17.06 15.44
C GLU A 52 3.49 15.97 14.44
N HIS A 53 2.28 15.43 14.54
CA HIS A 53 1.80 14.36 13.68
C HIS A 53 1.00 14.89 12.50
N VAL A 54 1.11 14.20 11.37
CA VAL A 54 0.36 14.45 10.15
C VAL A 54 -0.29 13.15 9.69
N VAL A 55 -1.44 13.24 9.03
CA VAL A 55 -2.08 12.08 8.40
C VAL A 55 -1.80 12.13 6.91
N LEU A 56 -1.14 11.10 6.39
CA LEU A 56 -0.91 10.93 4.96
C LEU A 56 -1.94 9.95 4.40
N ILE A 57 -2.58 10.33 3.29
CA ILE A 57 -3.61 9.57 2.60
C ILE A 57 -3.19 9.42 1.15
N SER A 58 -3.27 8.19 0.63
CA SER A 58 -3.05 7.94 -0.79
C SER A 58 -3.83 6.74 -1.28
N LEU A 59 -3.81 6.49 -2.60
CA LEU A 59 -4.47 5.34 -3.17
C LEU A 59 -3.75 4.05 -2.76
N GLN A 60 -4.51 3.05 -2.33
CA GLN A 60 -3.95 1.71 -2.16
C GLN A 60 -3.64 1.15 -3.55
N PRO A 61 -2.38 0.81 -3.85
CA PRO A 61 -2.05 0.20 -5.13
C PRO A 61 -2.84 -1.11 -5.29
N LEU A 62 -3.38 -1.37 -6.49
CA LEU A 62 -4.06 -2.63 -6.74
C LEU A 62 -3.06 -3.77 -6.53
N SER A 63 -3.28 -4.56 -5.48
CA SER A 63 -2.51 -5.77 -5.28
C SER A 63 -2.75 -6.67 -6.48
N ALA A 64 -1.70 -7.00 -7.24
CA ALA A 64 -1.78 -8.05 -8.23
C ALA A 64 -2.34 -9.32 -7.55
N PRO A 65 -3.23 -10.09 -8.20
CA PRO A 65 -3.80 -11.29 -7.60
C PRO A 65 -2.66 -12.19 -7.13
N GLY A 66 -2.54 -12.33 -5.81
CA GLY A 66 -1.51 -13.16 -5.20
C GLY A 66 -1.64 -14.58 -5.73
N ARG A 67 -0.61 -15.06 -6.43
CA ARG A 67 -0.55 -16.44 -6.91
C ARG A 67 -0.58 -17.33 -5.67
N ARG A 68 -1.74 -17.91 -5.34
CA ARG A 68 -1.86 -18.94 -4.31
C ARG A 68 -0.90 -20.06 -4.72
N ARG A 69 0.22 -20.21 -4.02
CA ARG A 69 0.99 -21.45 -4.09
C ARG A 69 0.08 -22.53 -3.54
N ILE A 70 -0.45 -23.35 -4.44
CA ILE A 70 -1.00 -24.65 -4.08
C ILE A 70 0.26 -25.50 -3.89
N ASP A 71 0.64 -25.75 -2.64
CA ASP A 71 1.56 -26.86 -2.37
C ASP A 71 0.88 -28.11 -2.92
N LYS A 72 1.41 -28.59 -4.03
CA LYS A 72 0.96 -29.81 -4.67
C LYS A 72 1.56 -30.92 -3.83
N ASP A 73 0.86 -31.33 -2.78
CA ASP A 73 1.13 -32.59 -2.11
C ASP A 73 0.84 -33.69 -3.13
N VAL A 74 1.87 -34.00 -3.92
CA VAL A 74 1.89 -35.13 -4.84
C VAL A 74 2.12 -36.34 -3.94
N THR A 75 1.04 -36.86 -3.35
CA THR A 75 1.03 -38.23 -2.85
C THR A 75 0.97 -39.12 -4.08
N GLU A 76 2.15 -39.52 -4.58
CA GLU A 76 2.31 -40.66 -5.48
C GLU A 76 1.80 -41.91 -4.75
N CYS A 77 0.53 -42.28 -4.99
CA CYS A 77 0.11 -43.66 -4.77
C CYS A 77 0.74 -44.49 -5.89
N GLN A 78 1.89 -45.10 -5.59
CA GLN A 78 2.52 -46.12 -6.42
C GLN A 78 1.54 -47.28 -6.60
N ASP A 79 1.04 -47.42 -7.83
CA ASP A 79 0.56 -48.68 -8.37
C ASP A 79 1.78 -49.64 -8.46
N GLU A 80 1.96 -50.50 -7.46
CA GLU A 80 2.73 -51.73 -7.65
C GLU A 80 1.77 -52.85 -8.05
N ALA A 81 1.53 -52.93 -9.35
CA ALA A 81 1.22 -54.19 -10.00
C ALA A 81 2.55 -54.96 -10.15
N ASP A 82 2.78 -55.96 -9.30
CA ASP A 82 3.84 -56.95 -9.54
C ASP A 82 3.25 -58.34 -9.79
N HIS A 83 3.78 -58.93 -10.86
CA HIS A 83 3.51 -60.25 -11.41
C HIS A 83 4.26 -61.33 -10.61
N ARG A 84 3.63 -62.51 -10.41
CA ARG A 84 4.17 -63.87 -10.71
C ARG A 84 3.30 -64.95 -10.05
N GLN A 85 2.71 -65.82 -10.87
CA GLN A 85 3.13 -67.22 -11.08
C GLN A 85 3.06 -68.08 -9.81
N GLU A 86 2.05 -68.96 -9.76
CA GLU A 86 2.20 -70.43 -9.77
C GLU A 86 0.88 -71.09 -10.17
#